data_AF-A0A511TBB1-F1
#
_entry.id   AF-A0A511TBB1-F1
#
_cell.length_a   1.000
_cell.length_b   1.000
_cell.length_c   1.000
_cell.angle_alpha   90.00
_cell.angle_beta   90.00
_cell.angle_gamma   90.00
#
_symmetry.space_group_name_H-M   'P 1'
#
loop_
_entity.id
_entity.type
_entity.pdbx_description
1 polymer ?
#
loop_
_entity_poly.entity_id
_entity_poly.type
_entity_poly.pdbx_seq_one_letter_code
_entity_poly.pdbx_strand_id
1 'polypeptide(L)'
;MSRSTSWLMVVTLASSPVLAQSQGAEPCGGVRFNNGRVELGRTLAPQGPETEQCLRHVGQALVARPAIRSVTVAARLPDAERLGGQGLAVAKAAAQVLVAAGVPATRVSVVAPPAVPGQPGQLQLAYVERPAQPRVARVRAAGGSILAGASEDALQPRAVGDSLHTGELFQTAGDASAELELADASRVRVQPDTLLRLGTLELSAQGTRVVRLELLKGSVETVAAPGGEGSVFEVRTRGAVAGVRGTQFRVTAKEDGASRLETLEGKVALGAQGAEVDVGAGQGSRVLPGVAPEAPRALLAAPRLDGPRGGTFATPPTLKWFEVKAAKHYRVELARTADFAAGVRTHEVSGLTLTVPGEHTGKWFWRVLPVDKDDFIGFPSKIHAFELRP
;
A
#
# COMPACT_ATOMS: atom_id res chain seq x y z
N MET A 1 -34.09 82.72 0.79
CA MET A 1 -32.75 82.08 0.89
C MET A 1 -32.80 80.83 0.02
N SER A 2 -32.19 80.93 -1.15
CA SER A 2 -32.45 80.12 -2.35
C SER A 2 -31.39 79.04 -2.53
N ARG A 3 -31.84 77.90 -3.05
CA ARG A 3 -31.08 76.69 -3.38
C ARG A 3 -29.98 76.97 -4.42
N SER A 4 -28.86 76.26 -4.32
CA SER A 4 -27.95 76.05 -5.45
C SER A 4 -27.45 74.61 -5.47
N THR A 5 -27.69 73.98 -6.62
CA THR A 5 -27.36 72.65 -7.10
C THR A 5 -25.86 72.44 -7.25
N SER A 6 -25.36 71.24 -6.96
CA SER A 6 -24.04 70.78 -7.40
C SER A 6 -24.18 69.50 -8.24
N TRP A 7 -23.49 69.55 -9.38
CA TRP A 7 -23.52 68.63 -10.50
C TRP A 7 -23.04 67.21 -10.18
N LEU A 8 -23.73 66.21 -10.73
CA LEU A 8 -23.22 64.84 -10.90
C LEU A 8 -22.31 64.80 -12.13
N MET A 9 -21.02 64.49 -11.94
CA MET A 9 -20.16 63.97 -13.00
C MET A 9 -20.34 62.45 -13.08
N VAL A 10 -20.88 61.99 -14.22
CA VAL A 10 -20.97 60.57 -14.57
C VAL A 10 -19.64 60.17 -15.22
N VAL A 11 -18.86 59.33 -14.53
CA VAL A 11 -17.68 58.68 -15.10
C VAL A 11 -18.13 57.36 -15.73
N THR A 12 -18.12 57.30 -17.06
CA THR A 12 -18.36 56.09 -17.85
C THR A 12 -17.10 55.23 -17.87
N LEU A 13 -17.05 54.20 -17.02
CA LEU A 13 -16.05 53.13 -17.10
C LEU A 13 -16.42 52.21 -18.28
N ALA A 14 -15.65 52.30 -19.36
CA ALA A 14 -15.70 51.36 -20.47
C ALA A 14 -15.21 49.99 -20.00
N SER A 15 -16.12 49.04 -19.85
CA SER A 15 -15.83 47.63 -19.63
C SER A 15 -15.26 47.05 -20.93
N SER A 16 -13.96 46.75 -20.94
CA SER A 16 -13.36 45.93 -21.98
C SER A 16 -13.96 44.52 -21.95
N PRO A 17 -14.41 43.95 -23.07
CA PRO A 17 -14.80 42.55 -23.10
C PRO A 17 -13.55 41.70 -22.91
N VAL A 18 -13.49 41.00 -21.78
CA VAL A 18 -12.59 39.86 -21.58
C VAL A 18 -12.92 38.86 -22.69
N LEU A 19 -11.99 38.70 -23.63
CA LEU A 19 -12.03 37.61 -24.60
C LEU A 19 -12.07 36.31 -23.81
N ALA A 20 -13.25 35.69 -23.78
CA ALA A 20 -13.41 34.30 -23.37
C ALA A 20 -12.49 33.47 -24.28
N GLN A 21 -11.38 33.00 -23.72
CA GLN A 21 -10.58 31.96 -24.36
C GLN A 21 -11.51 30.76 -24.52
N SER A 22 -11.86 30.47 -25.77
CA SER A 22 -12.46 29.20 -26.12
C SER A 22 -11.55 28.10 -25.58
N GLN A 23 -12.07 27.29 -24.66
CA GLN A 23 -11.47 26.00 -24.34
C GLN A 23 -11.43 25.23 -25.66
N GLY A 24 -10.27 25.25 -26.31
CA GLY A 24 -10.05 24.53 -27.56
C GLY A 24 -10.42 23.08 -27.35
N ALA A 25 -11.27 22.55 -28.23
CA ALA A 25 -11.66 21.15 -28.22
C ALA A 25 -10.42 20.27 -28.06
N GLU A 26 -10.43 19.33 -27.11
CA GLU A 26 -9.29 18.45 -26.89
C GLU A 26 -8.94 17.74 -28.21
N PRO A 27 -7.69 17.81 -28.70
CA PRO A 27 -7.33 17.35 -30.04
C PRO A 27 -7.50 15.83 -30.25
N CYS A 28 -7.83 15.07 -29.20
CA CYS A 28 -8.15 13.64 -29.28
C CYS A 28 -9.57 13.29 -28.79
N GLY A 29 -10.36 14.26 -28.33
CA GLY A 29 -11.61 14.00 -27.61
C GLY A 29 -11.44 13.27 -26.27
N GLY A 30 -10.23 13.32 -25.69
CA GLY A 30 -9.79 12.56 -24.52
C GLY A 30 -8.69 11.56 -24.84
N VAL A 31 -7.75 11.37 -23.90
CA VAL A 31 -6.69 10.35 -23.96
C VAL A 31 -6.71 9.55 -22.66
N ARG A 32 -6.96 8.24 -22.76
CA ARG A 32 -6.91 7.30 -21.62
C ARG A 32 -5.92 6.18 -21.92
N PHE A 33 -5.29 5.67 -20.88
CA PHE A 33 -4.37 4.54 -20.95
C PHE A 33 -5.03 3.39 -20.21
N ASN A 34 -5.42 2.34 -20.94
CA ASN A 34 -6.20 1.23 -20.38
C ASN A 34 -5.71 -0.11 -20.96
N ASN A 35 -5.34 -1.05 -20.08
CA ASN A 35 -4.94 -2.42 -20.46
C ASN A 35 -3.94 -2.49 -21.65
N GLY A 36 -2.90 -1.65 -21.62
CA GLY A 36 -1.88 -1.61 -22.67
C GLY A 36 -2.35 -0.97 -23.99
N ARG A 37 -3.45 -0.22 -23.99
CA ARG A 37 -3.94 0.56 -25.15
C ARG A 37 -4.15 2.02 -24.82
N VAL A 38 -3.84 2.89 -25.77
CA VAL A 38 -4.22 4.30 -25.71
C VAL A 38 -5.61 4.41 -26.32
N GLU A 39 -6.60 4.67 -25.47
CA GLU A 39 -7.99 4.92 -25.85
C GLU A 39 -8.18 6.42 -26.11
N LEU A 40 -8.68 6.75 -27.29
CA LEU A 40 -8.95 8.11 -27.72
C LEU A 40 -10.47 8.32 -27.79
N GLY A 41 -10.95 9.53 -27.53
CA GLY A 41 -12.38 9.85 -27.66
C GLY A 41 -12.90 9.86 -29.11
N ARG A 42 -12.01 9.68 -30.09
CA ARG A 42 -12.33 9.57 -31.51
C ARG A 42 -11.42 8.58 -32.21
N THR A 43 -11.91 8.01 -33.31
CA THR A 43 -11.09 7.19 -34.21
C THR A 43 -10.04 8.06 -34.88
N LEU A 44 -8.78 7.61 -34.85
CA LEU A 44 -7.67 8.36 -35.42
C LEU A 44 -7.45 7.96 -36.88
N ALA A 45 -7.69 8.90 -37.79
CA ALA A 45 -7.45 8.68 -39.22
C ALA A 45 -5.95 8.40 -39.50
N PRO A 46 -5.61 7.67 -40.58
CA PRO A 46 -4.23 7.28 -40.87
C PRO A 46 -3.25 8.44 -41.03
N GLN A 47 -3.74 9.59 -41.48
CA GLN A 47 -2.94 10.77 -41.81
C GLN A 47 -3.81 12.03 -41.72
N GLY A 48 -3.15 13.19 -41.65
CA GLY A 48 -3.80 14.50 -41.66
C GLY A 48 -3.44 15.37 -40.45
N PRO A 49 -3.72 16.69 -40.52
CA PRO A 49 -3.31 17.66 -39.51
C PRO A 49 -3.94 17.40 -38.14
N GLU A 50 -5.19 16.93 -38.11
CA GLU A 50 -5.88 16.55 -36.88
C GLU A 50 -5.24 15.33 -36.20
N THR A 51 -4.79 14.36 -37.00
CA THR A 51 -4.08 13.17 -36.51
C THR A 51 -2.76 13.57 -35.88
N GLU A 52 -2.00 14.45 -36.53
CA GLU A 52 -0.72 14.93 -35.99
C GLU A 52 -0.88 15.72 -34.70
N GLN A 53 -1.91 16.56 -34.58
CA GLN A 53 -2.21 17.28 -33.35
C GLN A 53 -2.57 16.32 -32.21
N CYS A 54 -3.38 15.30 -32.49
CA CYS A 54 -3.70 14.28 -31.49
C CYS A 54 -2.47 13.48 -31.07
N LEU A 55 -1.64 13.04 -32.03
CA LEU A 55 -0.41 12.30 -31.73
C LEU A 55 0.58 13.12 -30.89
N ARG A 56 0.70 14.43 -31.13
CA ARG A 56 1.51 15.31 -30.27
C ARG A 56 0.99 15.35 -28.84
N HIS A 57 -0.33 15.45 -28.65
CA HIS A 57 -0.95 15.39 -27.32
C HIS A 57 -0.71 14.02 -26.64
N VAL A 58 -0.86 12.92 -27.39
CA VAL A 58 -0.55 11.57 -26.88
C VAL A 58 0.93 11.43 -26.52
N GLY A 59 1.84 12.00 -27.31
CA GLY A 59 3.28 12.02 -27.03
C GLY A 59 3.60 12.71 -25.70
N GLN A 60 3.03 13.89 -25.45
CA GLN A 60 3.18 14.58 -24.16
C GLN A 60 2.62 13.74 -23.01
N ALA A 61 1.47 13.10 -23.20
CA ALA A 61 0.87 12.23 -22.20
C ALA A 61 1.72 10.96 -21.92
N LEU A 62 2.41 10.42 -22.92
CA LEU A 62 3.37 9.31 -22.77
C LEU A 62 4.63 9.74 -22.00
N VAL A 63 5.17 10.93 -22.30
CA VAL A 63 6.36 11.48 -21.60
C VAL A 63 6.08 11.71 -20.11
N ALA A 64 4.87 12.17 -19.77
CA ALA A 64 4.45 12.36 -18.38
C ALA A 64 4.28 11.04 -17.58
N ARG A 65 4.41 9.87 -18.21
CA ARG A 65 4.18 8.55 -17.60
C ARG A 65 5.44 7.68 -17.64
N PRO A 66 6.36 7.81 -16.66
CA PRO A 66 7.64 7.09 -16.67
C PRO A 66 7.52 5.55 -16.56
N ALA A 67 6.38 5.03 -16.12
CA ALA A 67 6.10 3.58 -16.07
C ALA A 67 5.93 2.95 -17.47
N ILE A 68 5.60 3.75 -18.49
CA ILE A 68 5.47 3.28 -19.87
C ILE A 68 6.88 3.17 -20.50
N ARG A 69 7.30 1.93 -20.76
CA ARG A 69 8.64 1.63 -21.30
C ARG A 69 8.65 1.51 -22.81
N SER A 70 7.56 1.10 -23.42
CA SER A 70 7.44 1.11 -24.88
C SER A 70 6.01 1.44 -25.32
N VAL A 71 5.91 1.97 -26.54
CA VAL A 71 4.68 2.25 -27.26
C VAL A 71 4.80 1.68 -28.67
N THR A 72 3.75 1.04 -29.15
CA THR A 72 3.64 0.48 -30.49
C THR A 72 2.55 1.21 -31.26
N VAL A 73 2.90 1.79 -32.40
CA VAL A 73 1.95 2.41 -33.32
C VAL A 73 1.53 1.39 -34.37
N ALA A 74 0.23 1.10 -34.44
CA ALA A 74 -0.36 0.17 -35.38
C ALA A 74 -1.20 0.91 -36.42
N ALA A 75 -0.80 0.82 -37.70
CA ALA A 75 -1.61 1.29 -38.82
C ALA A 75 -2.43 0.14 -39.40
N ARG A 76 -3.75 0.18 -39.18
CA ARG A 76 -4.70 -0.79 -39.73
C ARG A 76 -5.32 -0.20 -40.98
N LEU A 77 -4.78 -0.56 -42.15
CA LEU A 77 -5.29 -0.13 -43.45
C LEU A 77 -5.94 -1.30 -44.21
N PRO A 78 -6.89 -1.04 -45.12
CA PRO A 78 -7.42 -2.04 -46.03
C PRO A 78 -6.30 -2.80 -46.76
N ASP A 79 -6.52 -4.08 -47.07
CA ASP A 79 -5.45 -4.95 -47.58
C ASP A 79 -4.81 -4.45 -48.88
N ALA A 80 -5.58 -3.80 -49.75
CA ALA A 80 -5.07 -3.18 -50.98
C ALA A 80 -3.98 -2.12 -50.70
N GLU A 81 -4.15 -1.30 -49.65
CA GLU A 81 -3.19 -0.27 -49.24
C GLU A 81 -2.04 -0.86 -48.42
N ARG A 82 -2.36 -1.81 -47.54
CA ARG A 82 -1.40 -2.46 -46.63
C ARG A 82 -0.34 -3.27 -47.38
N LEU A 83 -0.74 -4.05 -48.38
CA LEU A 83 0.16 -4.93 -49.14
C LEU A 83 1.11 -4.14 -50.07
N GLY A 84 0.78 -2.89 -50.41
CA GLY A 84 1.65 -1.97 -51.15
C GLY A 84 2.73 -1.28 -50.30
N GLY A 85 2.92 -1.68 -49.03
CA GLY A 85 3.90 -1.07 -48.12
C GLY A 85 3.44 0.23 -47.45
N GLN A 86 2.26 0.74 -47.79
CA GLN A 86 1.74 2.01 -47.26
C GLN A 86 1.42 1.92 -45.76
N GLY A 87 0.97 0.76 -45.27
CA GLY A 87 0.67 0.56 -43.84
C GLY A 87 1.87 0.82 -42.93
N LEU A 88 3.04 0.29 -43.26
CA LEU A 88 4.24 0.51 -42.46
C LEU A 88 4.76 1.95 -42.60
N ALA A 89 4.63 2.56 -43.79
CA ALA A 89 4.99 3.96 -44.01
C ALA A 89 4.13 4.91 -43.15
N VAL A 90 2.81 4.69 -43.10
CA VAL A 90 1.88 5.43 -42.26
C VAL A 90 2.21 5.28 -40.77
N ALA A 91 2.47 4.05 -40.30
CA ALA A 91 2.85 3.82 -38.91
C ALA A 91 4.18 4.52 -38.55
N LYS A 92 5.16 4.53 -39.46
CA LYS A 92 6.44 5.23 -39.28
C LYS A 92 6.27 6.75 -39.21
N ALA A 93 5.45 7.35 -40.07
CA ALA A 93 5.15 8.78 -40.03
C ALA A 93 4.51 9.16 -38.68
N ALA A 94 3.52 8.40 -38.22
CA ALA A 94 2.90 8.61 -36.90
C ALA A 94 3.90 8.45 -35.74
N ALA A 95 4.80 7.46 -35.81
CA ALA A 95 5.87 7.29 -34.83
C ALA A 95 6.84 8.48 -34.78
N GLN A 96 7.18 9.08 -35.92
CA GLN A 96 8.02 10.29 -35.97
C GLN A 96 7.37 11.47 -35.25
N VAL A 97 6.04 11.60 -35.30
CA VAL A 97 5.31 12.64 -34.55
C VAL A 97 5.44 12.42 -33.04
N LEU A 98 5.34 11.17 -32.56
CA LEU A 98 5.56 10.85 -31.13
C LEU A 98 6.99 11.15 -30.69
N VAL A 99 7.97 10.85 -31.54
CA VAL A 99 9.38 11.12 -31.27
C VAL A 99 9.64 12.63 -31.21
N ALA A 100 9.09 13.39 -32.16
CA ALA A 100 9.16 14.85 -32.15
C ALA A 100 8.46 15.48 -30.92
N ALA A 101 7.46 14.79 -30.36
CA ALA A 101 6.79 15.17 -29.11
C ALA A 101 7.55 14.77 -27.83
N GLY A 102 8.75 14.19 -27.95
CA GLY A 102 9.64 13.89 -26.82
C GLY A 102 9.69 12.44 -26.37
N VAL A 103 8.95 11.51 -27.01
CA VAL A 103 9.05 10.08 -26.73
C VAL A 103 10.36 9.54 -27.33
N PRO A 104 11.28 8.92 -26.56
CA PRO A 104 12.52 8.41 -27.14
C PRO A 104 12.28 7.36 -28.22
N ALA A 105 13.01 7.46 -29.33
CA ALA A 105 12.87 6.54 -30.47
C ALA A 105 13.05 5.06 -30.08
N THR A 106 13.91 4.77 -29.09
CA THR A 106 14.11 3.41 -28.55
C THR A 106 12.87 2.81 -27.86
N ARG A 107 11.90 3.65 -27.51
CA ARG A 107 10.63 3.23 -26.90
C ARG A 107 9.50 3.07 -27.93
N VAL A 108 9.68 3.48 -29.18
CA VAL A 108 8.62 3.49 -30.19
C VAL A 108 8.83 2.35 -31.18
N SER A 109 7.85 1.47 -31.29
CA SER A 109 7.78 0.40 -32.30
C SER A 109 6.63 0.65 -33.27
N VAL A 110 6.71 0.10 -34.47
CA VAL A 110 5.68 0.27 -35.51
C VAL A 110 5.26 -1.08 -36.10
N VAL A 111 3.97 -1.24 -36.35
CA VAL A 111 3.39 -2.44 -36.96
C VAL A 111 2.27 -2.05 -37.94
N ALA A 112 1.99 -2.91 -38.91
CA ALA A 112 0.91 -2.72 -39.88
C ALA A 112 0.03 -3.99 -39.98
N PRO A 113 -0.78 -4.29 -38.96
CA PRO A 113 -1.65 -5.46 -38.95
C PRO A 113 -2.82 -5.29 -39.95
N PRO A 114 -3.47 -6.40 -40.37
CA PRO A 114 -4.67 -6.34 -41.20
C PRO A 114 -5.77 -5.47 -40.59
N ALA A 115 -6.50 -4.75 -41.44
CA ALA A 115 -7.71 -4.03 -41.03
C ALA A 115 -8.83 -5.00 -40.65
N VAL A 116 -9.77 -4.51 -39.85
CA VAL A 116 -11.02 -5.22 -39.59
C VAL A 116 -11.92 -5.06 -40.82
N PRO A 117 -12.51 -6.13 -41.36
CA PRO A 117 -13.41 -6.03 -42.51
C PRO A 117 -14.53 -5.01 -42.26
N GLY A 118 -14.75 -4.12 -43.23
CA GLY A 118 -15.81 -3.09 -43.16
C GLY A 118 -15.48 -1.85 -42.32
N GLN A 119 -14.28 -1.74 -41.74
CA GLN A 119 -13.84 -0.52 -41.05
C GLN A 119 -12.91 0.33 -41.92
N PRO A 120 -13.00 1.68 -41.84
CA PRO A 120 -12.04 2.56 -42.50
C PRO A 120 -10.64 2.38 -41.88
N GLY A 121 -9.61 2.76 -42.65
CA GLY A 121 -8.23 2.75 -42.16
C GLY A 121 -8.09 3.61 -40.90
N GLN A 122 -7.33 3.13 -39.92
CA GLN A 122 -7.16 3.83 -38.64
C GLN A 122 -5.80 3.56 -37.99
N LEU A 123 -5.37 4.49 -37.13
CA LEU A 123 -4.24 4.33 -36.24
C LEU A 123 -4.69 3.89 -34.85
N GLN A 124 -3.94 2.94 -34.28
CA GLN A 124 -4.10 2.50 -32.90
C GLN A 124 -2.74 2.55 -32.20
N LEU A 125 -2.74 2.90 -30.92
CA LEU A 125 -1.53 2.87 -30.11
C LEU A 125 -1.70 1.87 -28.97
N ALA A 126 -0.71 0.99 -28.82
CA ALA A 126 -0.57 0.09 -27.69
C ALA A 126 0.67 0.48 -26.90
N TYR A 127 0.70 0.21 -25.60
CA TYR A 127 1.85 0.48 -24.75
C TYR A 127 2.15 -0.70 -23.84
N VAL A 128 3.42 -0.81 -23.44
CA VAL A 128 3.85 -1.74 -22.40
C VAL A 128 4.32 -0.92 -21.21
N GLU A 129 3.58 -1.06 -20.12
CA GLU A 129 4.05 -0.64 -18.81
C GLU A 129 5.01 -1.68 -18.25
N ARG A 130 6.14 -1.19 -17.75
CA ARG A 130 6.97 -1.97 -16.84
C ARG A 130 7.19 -1.06 -15.64
N PRO A 131 6.37 -1.21 -14.58
CA PRO A 131 6.62 -0.55 -13.31
C PRO A 131 8.09 -0.75 -12.96
N ALA A 132 8.79 0.34 -12.65
CA ALA A 132 10.23 0.31 -12.44
C ALA A 132 10.65 -0.50 -11.20
N GLN A 133 9.70 -0.90 -10.36
CA GLN A 133 9.91 -1.70 -9.16
C GLN A 133 8.85 -2.81 -9.10
N PRO A 134 9.24 -4.07 -8.82
CA PRO A 134 8.28 -5.12 -8.57
C PRO A 134 7.43 -4.72 -7.35
N ARG A 135 6.12 -4.94 -7.44
CA ARG A 135 5.26 -4.87 -6.26
C ARG A 135 5.75 -5.89 -5.25
N VAL A 136 6.01 -5.44 -4.03
CA VAL A 136 6.50 -6.29 -2.94
C VAL A 136 5.41 -6.60 -1.93
N ALA A 137 4.39 -5.76 -1.82
CA ALA A 137 3.25 -6.04 -0.96
C ALA A 137 1.96 -5.42 -1.50
N ARG A 138 0.85 -5.83 -0.90
CA ARG A 138 -0.47 -5.23 -1.09
C ARG A 138 -1.11 -5.00 0.27
N VAL A 139 -1.81 -3.89 0.42
CA VAL A 139 -2.66 -3.66 1.61
C VAL A 139 -3.86 -4.60 1.52
N ARG A 140 -3.88 -5.64 2.35
CA ARG A 140 -4.96 -6.63 2.39
C ARG A 140 -6.14 -6.13 3.21
N ALA A 141 -5.85 -5.45 4.31
CA ALA A 141 -6.85 -4.88 5.20
C ALA A 141 -6.26 -3.66 5.92
N ALA A 142 -7.12 -2.71 6.29
CA ALA A 142 -6.72 -1.52 7.04
C ALA A 142 -7.88 -0.98 7.87
N GLY A 143 -7.55 -0.31 8.96
CA GLY A 143 -8.43 0.58 9.71
C GLY A 143 -7.65 1.80 10.17
N GLY A 144 -8.27 2.98 10.16
CA GLY A 144 -7.59 4.24 10.47
C GLY A 144 -6.74 4.77 9.31
N SER A 145 -5.92 5.79 9.60
CA SER A 145 -5.06 6.45 8.60
C SER A 145 -3.79 5.64 8.34
N ILE A 146 -3.59 5.26 7.08
CA ILE A 146 -2.37 4.60 6.61
C ILE A 146 -1.75 5.39 5.46
N LEU A 147 -0.44 5.57 5.51
CA LEU A 147 0.33 6.31 4.52
C LEU A 147 1.46 5.44 3.97
N ALA A 148 1.85 5.68 2.72
CA ALA A 148 3.09 5.14 2.18
C ALA A 148 3.75 6.07 1.16
N GLY A 149 5.07 5.96 1.01
CA GLY A 149 5.86 6.78 0.09
C GLY A 149 7.35 6.49 0.18
N ALA A 150 8.15 7.11 -0.68
CA ALA A 150 9.60 6.85 -0.75
C ALA A 150 10.39 7.34 0.48
N SER A 151 9.86 8.34 1.19
CA SER A 151 10.45 8.98 2.38
C SER A 151 9.34 9.53 3.27
N GLU A 152 9.69 9.94 4.50
CA GLU A 152 8.71 10.49 5.47
C GLU A 152 8.03 11.77 4.93
N ASP A 153 8.76 12.59 4.18
CA ASP A 153 8.23 13.83 3.57
C ASP A 153 7.35 13.57 2.32
N ALA A 154 7.42 12.36 1.76
CA ALA A 154 6.71 11.96 0.55
C ALA A 154 5.58 10.96 0.83
N LEU A 155 5.13 10.83 2.09
CA LEU A 155 4.05 9.95 2.48
C LEU A 155 2.72 10.41 1.87
N GLN A 156 2.01 9.47 1.25
CA GLN A 156 0.69 9.69 0.67
C GLN A 156 -0.31 8.68 1.22
N PRO A 157 -1.59 9.04 1.35
CA PRO A 157 -2.62 8.11 1.77
C PRO A 157 -2.62 6.81 0.95
N ARG A 158 -2.90 5.70 1.63
CA ARG A 158 -3.12 4.38 1.03
C ARG A 158 -4.47 3.83 1.45
N ALA A 159 -5.00 2.93 0.64
CA ALA A 159 -6.25 2.23 0.87
C ALA A 159 -6.06 0.72 0.75
N VAL A 160 -7.05 -0.04 1.23
CA VAL A 160 -7.12 -1.48 1.00
C VAL A 160 -7.11 -1.75 -0.51
N GLY A 161 -6.25 -2.67 -0.92
CA GLY A 161 -6.04 -3.03 -2.31
C GLY A 161 -4.84 -2.36 -2.97
N ASP A 162 -4.29 -1.29 -2.39
CA ASP A 162 -3.14 -0.58 -2.94
C ASP A 162 -1.87 -1.44 -2.90
N SER A 163 -1.04 -1.24 -3.91
CA SER A 163 0.25 -1.91 -4.05
C SER A 163 1.35 -1.10 -3.39
N LEU A 164 2.29 -1.80 -2.76
CA LEU A 164 3.49 -1.24 -2.18
C LEU A 164 4.72 -1.78 -2.91
N HIS A 165 5.76 -0.96 -2.99
CA HIS A 165 6.95 -1.19 -3.79
C HIS A 165 8.21 -1.19 -2.93
N THR A 166 9.26 -1.81 -3.44
CA THR A 166 10.59 -1.85 -2.82
C THR A 166 11.06 -0.44 -2.44
N GLY A 167 11.48 -0.28 -1.20
CA GLY A 167 12.01 0.96 -0.64
C GLY A 167 10.97 1.89 -0.01
N GLU A 168 9.67 1.69 -0.27
CA GLU A 168 8.62 2.51 0.33
C GLU A 168 8.58 2.36 1.86
N LEU A 169 8.38 3.48 2.53
CA LEU A 169 7.91 3.53 3.91
C LEU A 169 6.41 3.31 3.93
N PHE A 170 5.94 2.55 4.90
CA PHE A 170 4.56 2.32 5.25
C PHE A 170 4.35 2.74 6.69
N GLN A 171 3.37 3.62 6.93
CA GLN A 171 3.10 4.22 8.23
C GLN A 171 1.65 4.00 8.63
N THR A 172 1.46 3.63 9.90
CA THR A 172 0.16 3.63 10.60
C THR A 172 0.14 4.73 11.66
N ALA A 173 -0.95 5.49 11.73
CA ALA A 173 -1.22 6.41 12.84
C ALA A 173 -1.55 5.65 14.15
N GLY A 174 -1.69 6.39 15.27
CA GLY A 174 -1.90 5.80 16.60
C GLY A 174 -3.24 5.10 16.84
N ASP A 175 -4.23 5.31 15.96
CA ASP A 175 -5.49 4.56 15.94
C ASP A 175 -5.62 3.65 14.72
N ALA A 176 -4.54 3.50 13.95
CA ALA A 176 -4.55 2.79 12.68
C ALA A 176 -3.84 1.43 12.77
N SER A 177 -4.33 0.47 12.01
CA SER A 177 -3.70 -0.83 11.82
C SER A 177 -3.89 -1.29 10.38
N ALA A 178 -2.95 -2.09 9.89
CA ALA A 178 -3.06 -2.68 8.56
C ALA A 178 -2.52 -4.10 8.53
N GLU A 179 -3.03 -4.89 7.60
CA GLU A 179 -2.44 -6.17 7.22
C GLU A 179 -1.92 -6.06 5.79
N LEU A 180 -0.63 -6.32 5.63
CA LEU A 180 0.06 -6.39 4.35
C LEU A 180 0.20 -7.85 3.93
N GLU A 181 -0.16 -8.14 2.69
CA GLU A 181 0.17 -9.40 2.04
C GLU A 181 1.40 -9.16 1.17
N LEU A 182 2.51 -9.80 1.52
CA LEU A 182 3.76 -9.71 0.77
C LEU A 182 3.69 -10.59 -0.49
N ALA A 183 4.51 -10.29 -1.49
CA ALA A 183 4.53 -11.05 -2.74
C ALA A 183 5.00 -12.51 -2.56
N ASP A 184 5.64 -12.86 -1.44
CA ASP A 184 6.00 -14.23 -1.07
C ASP A 184 4.89 -14.98 -0.30
N ALA A 185 3.67 -14.41 -0.25
CA ALA A 185 2.50 -14.88 0.50
C ALA A 185 2.61 -14.80 2.04
N SER A 186 3.67 -14.19 2.58
CA SER A 186 3.73 -13.85 4.00
C SER A 186 2.73 -12.75 4.35
N ARG A 187 2.22 -12.76 5.58
CA ARG A 187 1.32 -11.71 6.09
C ARG A 187 2.00 -10.92 7.20
N VAL A 188 1.99 -9.61 7.08
CA VAL A 188 2.58 -8.68 8.06
C VAL A 188 1.50 -7.75 8.56
N ARG A 189 1.15 -7.88 9.83
CA ARG A 189 0.26 -6.96 10.50
C ARG A 189 1.06 -5.82 11.11
N VAL A 190 0.76 -4.61 10.66
CA VAL A 190 1.36 -3.37 11.11
C VAL A 190 0.45 -2.78 12.19
N GLN A 191 0.95 -2.69 13.42
CA GLN A 191 0.23 -2.17 14.58
C GLN A 191 0.17 -0.63 14.56
N PRO A 192 -0.56 0.03 15.46
CA PRO A 192 -0.53 1.48 15.58
C PRO A 192 0.87 2.06 15.80
N ASP A 193 1.04 3.33 15.45
CA ASP A 193 2.28 4.11 15.62
C ASP A 193 3.53 3.43 15.03
N THR A 194 3.37 2.78 13.89
CA THR A 194 4.44 1.97 13.27
C THR A 194 4.94 2.59 11.99
N LEU A 195 6.27 2.57 11.81
CA LEU A 195 6.95 2.96 10.59
C LEU A 195 7.79 1.78 10.09
N LEU A 196 7.38 1.22 8.97
CA LEU A 196 7.96 0.03 8.35
C LEU A 196 8.48 0.39 6.96
N ARG A 197 9.75 0.15 6.67
CA ARG A 197 10.28 0.20 5.31
C ARG A 197 10.21 -1.18 4.68
N LEU A 198 9.61 -1.25 3.50
CA LEU A 198 9.64 -2.46 2.69
C LEU A 198 11.00 -2.49 1.99
N GLY A 199 11.92 -3.31 2.47
CA GLY A 199 13.26 -3.43 1.89
C GLY A 199 13.23 -4.30 0.64
N THR A 200 14.13 -5.28 0.58
CA THR A 200 14.23 -6.23 -0.54
C THR A 200 13.12 -7.27 -0.47
N LEU A 201 12.45 -7.50 -1.60
CA LEU A 201 11.67 -8.71 -1.79
C LEU A 201 11.95 -9.27 -3.18
N GLU A 202 12.68 -10.38 -3.19
CA GLU A 202 13.09 -11.08 -4.41
C GLU A 202 12.58 -12.52 -4.37
N LEU A 203 11.99 -12.94 -5.48
CA LEU A 203 11.51 -14.30 -5.69
C LEU A 203 12.24 -14.86 -6.92
N SER A 204 13.03 -15.91 -6.73
CA SER A 204 13.64 -16.62 -7.84
C SER A 204 12.65 -17.60 -8.46
N ALA A 205 12.86 -17.92 -9.75
CA ALA A 205 12.08 -18.95 -10.44
C ALA A 205 12.25 -20.35 -9.80
N GLN A 206 13.33 -20.56 -9.05
CA GLN A 206 13.69 -21.80 -8.35
C GLN A 206 13.06 -21.89 -6.95
N GLY A 207 12.24 -20.91 -6.55
CA GLY A 207 11.52 -20.92 -5.26
C GLY A 207 12.34 -20.42 -4.06
N THR A 208 13.60 -20.03 -4.26
CA THR A 208 14.36 -19.27 -3.24
C THR A 208 13.81 -17.85 -3.18
N ARG A 209 13.53 -17.38 -1.97
CA ARG A 209 13.09 -16.00 -1.71
C ARG A 209 14.05 -15.25 -0.81
N VAL A 210 14.12 -13.94 -0.96
CA VAL A 210 14.81 -13.04 -0.05
C VAL A 210 13.86 -11.92 0.32
N VAL A 211 13.40 -11.93 1.58
CA VAL A 211 12.54 -10.90 2.15
C VAL A 211 13.30 -10.19 3.26
N ARG A 212 13.42 -8.87 3.16
CA ARG A 212 13.99 -8.02 4.19
C ARG A 212 13.06 -6.85 4.46
N LEU A 213 12.53 -6.81 5.67
CA LEU A 213 11.74 -5.69 6.17
C LEU A 213 12.58 -4.91 7.17
N GLU A 214 12.43 -3.59 7.22
CA GLU A 214 13.08 -2.76 8.22
C GLU A 214 12.01 -2.06 9.05
N LEU A 215 11.91 -2.42 10.32
CA LEU A 215 11.04 -1.80 11.30
C LEU A 215 11.80 -0.66 11.99
N LEU A 216 11.43 0.58 11.67
CA LEU A 216 12.09 1.76 12.22
C LEU A 216 11.57 2.04 13.64
N LYS A 217 10.26 1.94 13.83
CA LYS A 217 9.59 2.03 15.14
C LYS A 217 8.23 1.35 15.11
N GLY A 218 7.71 1.04 16.30
CA GLY A 218 6.39 0.45 16.47
C GLY A 218 6.46 -1.08 16.52
N SER A 219 5.43 -1.76 16.02
CA SER A 219 5.32 -3.21 16.15
C SER A 219 4.71 -3.87 14.91
N VAL A 220 5.23 -5.04 14.56
CA VAL A 220 4.66 -5.90 13.52
C VAL A 220 4.45 -7.32 14.04
N GLU A 221 3.33 -7.93 13.67
CA GLU A 221 3.09 -9.37 13.82
C GLU A 221 3.16 -10.03 12.44
N THR A 222 4.08 -10.98 12.26
CA THR A 222 4.35 -11.61 10.97
C THR A 222 4.03 -13.09 11.01
N VAL A 223 3.27 -13.53 10.02
CA VAL A 223 3.14 -14.94 9.65
C VAL A 223 3.94 -15.14 8.37
N ALA A 224 5.17 -15.63 8.50
CA ALA A 224 6.04 -15.85 7.37
C ALA A 224 5.60 -17.14 6.65
N ALA A 225 5.36 -17.07 5.34
CA ALA A 225 5.11 -18.27 4.55
C ALA A 225 6.32 -19.23 4.65
N PRO A 226 6.18 -20.55 4.47
CA PRO A 226 7.33 -21.45 4.43
C PRO A 226 8.30 -21.06 3.31
N GLY A 227 9.60 -21.11 3.58
CA GLY A 227 10.65 -20.85 2.59
C GLY A 227 11.36 -22.15 2.19
N GLY A 228 11.76 -22.26 0.92
CA GLY A 228 12.65 -23.32 0.44
C GLY A 228 14.08 -23.16 0.97
N GLU A 229 14.94 -24.13 0.68
CA GLU A 229 16.36 -24.04 1.03
C GLU A 229 17.01 -22.77 0.45
N GLY A 230 17.88 -22.13 1.24
CA GLY A 230 18.50 -20.84 0.90
C GLY A 230 17.57 -19.62 1.00
N SER A 231 16.29 -19.79 1.36
CA SER A 231 15.38 -18.66 1.51
C SER A 231 15.69 -17.86 2.77
N VAL A 232 15.65 -16.54 2.65
CA VAL A 232 15.87 -15.59 3.75
C VAL A 232 14.59 -14.82 4.00
N PHE A 233 14.18 -14.75 5.26
CA PHE A 233 13.16 -13.83 5.73
C PHE A 233 13.69 -13.13 6.98
N GLU A 234 13.87 -11.81 6.90
CA GLU A 234 14.42 -11.00 7.98
C GLU A 234 13.52 -9.81 8.29
N VAL A 235 13.33 -9.55 9.58
CA VAL A 235 12.87 -8.24 10.08
C VAL A 235 14.03 -7.59 10.81
N ARG A 236 14.48 -6.46 10.29
CA ARG A 236 15.59 -5.68 10.83
C ARG A 236 15.04 -4.51 11.63
N THR A 237 15.71 -4.22 12.72
CA THR A 237 15.51 -3.03 13.53
C THR A 237 16.85 -2.30 13.63
N ARG A 238 16.89 -1.15 14.28
CA ARG A 238 18.16 -0.45 14.55
C ARG A 238 19.14 -1.31 15.35
N GLY A 239 18.64 -2.10 16.30
CA GLY A 239 19.47 -2.85 17.25
C GLY A 239 19.66 -4.33 16.93
N ALA A 240 18.79 -4.92 16.11
CA ALA A 240 18.72 -6.38 15.96
C ALA A 240 18.19 -6.84 14.59
N VAL A 241 18.52 -8.08 14.24
CA VAL A 241 17.97 -8.80 13.08
C VAL A 241 17.24 -10.05 13.56
N ALA A 242 15.96 -10.18 13.19
CA ALA A 242 15.17 -11.38 13.43
C ALA A 242 15.11 -12.21 12.13
N GLY A 243 15.85 -13.31 12.08
CA GLY A 243 15.94 -14.24 10.95
C GLY A 243 15.02 -15.44 11.11
N VAL A 244 14.22 -15.73 10.09
CA VAL A 244 13.04 -16.59 10.20
C VAL A 244 13.07 -17.73 9.17
N ARG A 245 12.70 -18.93 9.62
CA ARG A 245 12.38 -20.07 8.75
C ARG A 245 10.97 -20.61 9.06
N GLY A 246 9.94 -19.98 8.46
CA GLY A 246 8.54 -20.42 8.52
C GLY A 246 7.94 -20.36 9.93
N THR A 247 7.59 -19.16 10.41
CA THR A 247 7.15 -18.92 11.80
C THR A 247 6.08 -17.85 11.92
N GLN A 248 5.42 -17.84 13.08
CA GLN A 248 4.62 -16.70 13.53
C GLN A 248 5.32 -16.01 14.69
N PHE A 249 5.55 -14.71 14.57
CA PHE A 249 6.32 -13.94 15.54
C PHE A 249 5.92 -12.46 15.54
N ARG A 250 6.28 -11.76 16.61
CA ARG A 250 6.13 -10.31 16.76
C ARG A 250 7.49 -9.66 16.92
N VAL A 251 7.67 -8.51 16.30
CA VAL A 251 8.85 -7.67 16.50
C VAL A 251 8.37 -6.28 16.88
N THR A 252 8.92 -5.76 17.96
CA THR A 252 8.69 -4.38 18.42
C THR A 252 10.02 -3.64 18.42
N ALA A 253 10.05 -2.44 17.84
CA ALA A 253 11.20 -1.54 17.84
C ALA A 253 10.83 -0.24 18.55
N LYS A 254 11.61 0.12 19.57
CA LYS A 254 11.49 1.38 20.30
C LYS A 254 12.44 2.42 19.68
N GLU A 255 12.08 3.70 19.81
CA GLU A 255 12.86 4.82 19.24
C GLU A 255 14.26 4.95 19.88
N ASP A 256 14.43 4.47 21.12
CA ASP A 256 15.73 4.39 21.79
C ASP A 256 16.68 3.33 21.20
N GLY A 257 16.20 2.51 20.26
CA GLY A 257 16.94 1.43 19.61
C GLY A 257 16.75 0.06 20.28
N ALA A 258 16.03 -0.02 21.40
CA ALA A 258 15.67 -1.30 22.01
C ALA A 258 14.70 -2.05 21.10
N SER A 259 14.88 -3.36 21.00
CA SER A 259 14.06 -4.23 20.16
C SER A 259 13.64 -5.47 20.93
N ARG A 260 12.45 -5.97 20.64
CA ARG A 260 11.90 -7.17 21.27
C ARG A 260 11.33 -8.10 20.22
N LEU A 261 11.55 -9.39 20.42
CA LEU A 261 11.01 -10.47 19.61
C LEU A 261 10.19 -11.40 20.49
N GLU A 262 9.01 -11.77 20.03
CA GLU A 262 8.17 -12.81 20.60
C GLU A 262 7.83 -13.85 19.53
N THR A 263 8.27 -15.11 19.70
CA THR A 263 7.97 -16.19 18.77
C THR A 263 6.74 -16.94 19.27
N LEU A 264 5.65 -16.90 18.51
CA LEU A 264 4.40 -17.59 18.84
C LEU A 264 4.43 -19.05 18.36
N GLU A 265 4.92 -19.26 17.13
CA GLU A 265 5.06 -20.58 16.53
C GLU A 265 6.39 -20.71 15.78
N GLY A 266 6.98 -21.90 15.83
CA GLY A 266 8.25 -22.20 15.19
C GLY A 266 9.46 -21.68 15.97
N LYS A 267 10.46 -21.13 15.28
CA LYS A 267 11.71 -20.65 15.87
C LYS A 267 12.35 -19.53 15.05
N VAL A 268 12.79 -18.48 15.73
CA VAL A 268 13.39 -17.29 15.12
C VAL A 268 14.77 -17.05 15.72
N ALA A 269 15.77 -16.85 14.87
CA ALA A 269 17.10 -16.45 15.30
C ALA A 269 17.11 -14.94 15.52
N LEU A 270 17.53 -14.48 16.69
CA LEU A 270 17.68 -13.06 17.01
C LEU A 270 19.17 -12.72 17.14
N GLY A 271 19.68 -11.93 16.19
CA GLY A 271 21.07 -11.50 16.15
C GLY A 271 21.23 -10.03 16.56
N ALA A 272 22.24 -9.75 17.40
CA ALA A 272 22.70 -8.40 17.72
C ALA A 272 24.15 -8.42 18.23
N GLN A 273 24.93 -7.39 17.92
CA GLN A 273 26.33 -7.24 18.39
C GLN A 273 27.22 -8.49 18.17
N GLY A 274 27.04 -9.17 17.04
CA GLY A 274 27.81 -10.39 16.71
C GLY A 274 27.41 -11.65 17.49
N ALA A 275 26.44 -11.56 18.39
CA ALA A 275 25.84 -12.69 19.09
C ALA A 275 24.46 -13.01 18.52
N GLU A 276 24.06 -14.27 18.63
CA GLU A 276 22.76 -14.77 18.17
C GLU A 276 22.15 -15.69 19.23
N VAL A 277 20.83 -15.59 19.41
CA VAL A 277 20.06 -16.51 20.26
C VAL A 277 18.88 -17.07 19.49
N ASP A 278 18.63 -18.37 19.65
CA ASP A 278 17.44 -19.05 19.12
C ASP A 278 16.24 -18.78 20.04
N VAL A 279 15.21 -18.10 19.52
CA VAL A 279 13.95 -17.84 20.24
C VAL A 279 12.87 -18.80 19.74
N GLY A 280 12.58 -19.83 20.53
CA GLY A 280 11.59 -20.85 20.21
C GLY A 280 10.14 -20.42 20.45
N ALA A 281 9.20 -21.25 20.02
CA ALA A 281 7.77 -21.04 20.22
C ALA A 281 7.43 -20.83 21.71
N GLY A 282 6.61 -19.81 21.98
CA GLY A 282 6.26 -19.39 23.34
C GLY A 282 7.37 -18.70 24.11
N GLN A 283 8.43 -18.26 23.44
CA GLN A 283 9.52 -17.49 24.06
C GLN A 283 9.64 -16.09 23.47
N GLY A 284 10.25 -15.20 24.23
CA GLY A 284 10.68 -13.89 23.77
C GLY A 284 12.11 -13.57 24.18
N SER A 285 12.76 -12.70 23.43
CA SER A 285 14.05 -12.10 23.77
C SER A 285 14.04 -10.61 23.46
N ARG A 286 14.92 -9.86 24.13
CA ARG A 286 15.07 -8.41 24.01
C ARG A 286 16.52 -8.07 23.73
N VAL A 287 16.72 -7.06 22.92
CA VAL A 287 18.00 -6.46 22.61
C VAL A 287 17.93 -5.00 23.06
N LEU A 288 18.78 -4.58 23.98
CA LEU A 288 18.95 -3.17 24.30
C LEU A 288 19.98 -2.53 23.33
N PRO A 289 20.01 -1.20 23.21
CA PRO A 289 20.95 -0.54 22.31
C PRO A 289 22.41 -0.92 22.62
N GLY A 290 23.14 -1.38 21.61
CA GLY A 290 24.58 -1.66 21.72
C GLY A 290 24.95 -2.92 22.50
N VAL A 291 24.00 -3.78 22.89
CA VAL A 291 24.28 -5.03 23.62
C VAL A 291 23.79 -6.27 22.86
N ALA A 292 24.33 -7.43 23.23
CA ALA A 292 23.89 -8.73 22.73
C ALA A 292 22.44 -9.06 23.17
N PRO A 293 21.76 -9.99 22.48
CA PRO A 293 20.42 -10.42 22.86
C PRO A 293 20.38 -11.04 24.26
N GLU A 294 19.34 -10.72 25.03
CA GLU A 294 19.04 -11.40 26.29
C GLU A 294 18.70 -12.89 26.05
N ALA A 295 18.94 -13.74 27.04
CA ALA A 295 18.51 -15.13 26.99
C ALA A 295 16.99 -15.23 26.78
N PRO A 296 16.50 -16.13 25.91
CA PRO A 296 15.07 -16.32 25.70
C PRO A 296 14.34 -16.69 26.99
N ARG A 297 13.15 -16.11 27.20
CA ARG A 297 12.28 -16.36 28.34
C ARG A 297 10.88 -16.75 27.89
N ALA A 298 10.17 -17.51 28.71
CA ALA A 298 8.80 -17.92 28.41
C ALA A 298 7.84 -16.72 28.39
N LEU A 299 6.98 -16.67 27.37
CA LEU A 299 5.86 -15.74 27.28
C LEU A 299 4.75 -16.13 28.25
N LEU A 300 3.99 -15.13 28.69
CA LEU A 300 2.83 -15.37 29.56
C LEU A 300 1.74 -16.17 28.84
N ALA A 301 1.10 -17.08 29.58
CA ALA A 301 0.00 -17.90 29.08
C ALA A 301 -1.24 -17.05 28.76
N ALA A 302 -2.09 -17.56 27.86
CA ALA A 302 -3.30 -16.88 27.45
C ALA A 302 -4.29 -16.65 28.61
N PRO A 303 -4.85 -15.44 28.79
CA PRO A 303 -5.88 -15.16 29.77
C PRO A 303 -7.14 -15.96 29.45
N ARG A 304 -7.81 -16.47 30.49
CA ARG A 304 -9.16 -17.01 30.35
C ARG A 304 -10.14 -15.83 30.34
N LEU A 305 -11.03 -15.80 29.35
CA LEU A 305 -12.10 -14.81 29.30
C LEU A 305 -13.26 -15.22 30.22
N ASP A 306 -13.82 -14.25 30.92
CA ASP A 306 -15.03 -14.42 31.72
C ASP A 306 -16.28 -14.14 30.86
N GLY A 307 -16.33 -12.95 30.25
CA GLY A 307 -17.39 -12.58 29.32
C GLY A 307 -17.28 -11.16 28.78
N PRO A 308 -18.16 -10.77 27.84
CA PRO A 308 -19.20 -11.59 27.24
C PRO A 308 -18.63 -12.58 26.21
N ARG A 309 -19.21 -13.78 26.13
CA ARG A 309 -18.84 -14.78 25.11
C ARG A 309 -19.56 -14.55 23.77
N GLY A 310 -20.66 -13.80 23.82
CA GLY A 310 -21.65 -13.57 22.78
C GLY A 310 -22.76 -12.66 23.31
N GLY A 311 -23.71 -12.30 22.46
CA GLY A 311 -24.91 -11.56 22.84
C GLY A 311 -25.06 -10.21 22.13
N THR A 312 -26.27 -9.67 22.19
CA THR A 312 -26.63 -8.35 21.66
C THR A 312 -26.87 -7.40 22.83
N PHE A 313 -26.27 -6.22 22.79
CA PHE A 313 -26.30 -5.24 23.86
C PHE A 313 -26.80 -3.89 23.32
N ALA A 314 -27.64 -3.20 24.10
CA ALA A 314 -28.08 -1.83 23.81
C ALA A 314 -27.02 -0.79 24.22
N THR A 315 -26.16 -1.13 25.17
CA THR A 315 -25.07 -0.26 25.64
C THR A 315 -23.73 -1.00 25.58
N PRO A 316 -22.59 -0.29 25.45
CA PRO A 316 -21.26 -0.91 25.41
C PRO A 316 -21.02 -1.88 26.58
N PRO A 317 -20.79 -3.19 26.33
CA PRO A 317 -20.62 -4.14 27.42
C PRO A 317 -19.28 -3.96 28.12
N THR A 318 -19.20 -4.40 29.37
CA THR A 318 -17.93 -4.56 30.09
C THR A 318 -17.34 -5.94 29.79
N LEU A 319 -16.17 -5.95 29.15
CA LEU A 319 -15.34 -7.12 28.93
C LEU A 319 -14.62 -7.48 30.23
N LYS A 320 -14.58 -8.76 30.58
CA LYS A 320 -13.97 -9.27 31.82
C LYS A 320 -13.12 -10.51 31.55
N TRP A 321 -11.99 -10.62 32.22
CA TRP A 321 -11.07 -11.76 32.13
C TRP A 321 -10.46 -12.09 33.49
N PHE A 322 -9.85 -13.26 33.59
CA PHE A 322 -9.15 -13.71 34.79
C PHE A 322 -7.69 -13.27 34.78
N GLU A 323 -7.14 -13.05 35.96
CA GLU A 323 -5.74 -12.67 36.15
C GLU A 323 -4.78 -13.73 35.60
N VAL A 324 -3.72 -13.28 34.93
CA VAL A 324 -2.54 -14.07 34.57
C VAL A 324 -1.40 -13.66 35.49
N LYS A 325 -0.86 -14.62 36.25
CA LYS A 325 0.27 -14.39 37.15
C LYS A 325 1.45 -13.75 36.38
N ALA A 326 2.07 -12.74 36.98
CA ALA A 326 3.18 -11.95 36.40
C ALA A 326 2.80 -11.03 35.23
N ALA A 327 1.53 -10.95 34.85
CA ALA A 327 1.06 -9.86 33.99
C ALA A 327 1.09 -8.54 34.77
N LYS A 328 1.75 -7.53 34.20
CA LYS A 328 1.76 -6.16 34.71
C LYS A 328 0.53 -5.39 34.26
N HIS A 329 0.07 -5.66 33.04
CA HIS A 329 -1.15 -5.10 32.46
C HIS A 329 -1.62 -6.02 31.31
N TYR A 330 -2.72 -5.64 30.67
CA TYR A 330 -3.34 -6.38 29.58
C TYR A 330 -3.55 -5.47 28.39
N ARG A 331 -3.25 -6.01 27.21
CA ARG A 331 -3.65 -5.46 25.94
C ARG A 331 -4.98 -6.09 25.51
N VAL A 332 -6.01 -5.27 25.39
CA VAL A 332 -7.31 -5.69 24.88
C VAL A 332 -7.44 -5.23 23.43
N GLU A 333 -7.66 -6.18 22.54
CA GLU A 333 -7.87 -5.91 21.13
C GLU A 333 -9.35 -6.12 20.77
N LEU A 334 -9.92 -5.14 20.09
CA LEU A 334 -11.25 -5.14 19.50
C LEU A 334 -11.12 -5.11 17.98
N ALA A 335 -11.83 -5.95 17.25
CA ALA A 335 -11.76 -6.00 15.78
C ALA A 335 -13.12 -6.15 15.12
N ARG A 336 -13.19 -5.74 13.84
CA ARG A 336 -14.38 -5.91 12.99
C ARG A 336 -14.46 -7.32 12.39
N THR A 337 -13.33 -8.03 12.33
CA THR A 337 -13.24 -9.38 11.78
C THR A 337 -12.67 -10.36 12.82
N ALA A 338 -13.06 -11.63 12.73
CA ALA A 338 -12.64 -12.66 13.68
C ALA A 338 -11.14 -13.01 13.57
N ASP A 339 -10.54 -12.79 12.40
CA ASP A 339 -9.10 -12.93 12.17
C ASP A 339 -8.29 -11.69 12.58
N PHE A 340 -8.98 -10.66 13.11
CA PHE A 340 -8.42 -9.37 13.47
C PHE A 340 -7.71 -8.67 12.30
N ALA A 341 -7.97 -9.02 11.03
CA ALA A 341 -7.27 -8.41 9.90
C ALA A 341 -7.63 -6.93 9.70
N ALA A 342 -8.85 -6.50 10.06
CA ALA A 342 -9.36 -5.16 9.82
C ALA A 342 -10.00 -4.52 11.05
N GLY A 343 -9.84 -3.20 11.16
CA GLY A 343 -10.49 -2.38 12.19
C GLY A 343 -10.10 -2.76 13.60
N VAL A 344 -8.82 -3.09 13.83
CA VAL A 344 -8.29 -3.43 15.15
C VAL A 344 -8.10 -2.15 15.95
N ARG A 345 -8.67 -2.12 17.15
CA ARG A 345 -8.45 -1.12 18.19
C ARG A 345 -7.79 -1.80 19.37
N THR A 346 -6.77 -1.14 19.92
CA THR A 346 -5.93 -1.68 20.98
C THR A 346 -6.03 -0.80 22.22
N HIS A 347 -6.25 -1.40 23.37
CA HIS A 347 -6.34 -0.71 24.66
C HIS A 347 -5.43 -1.38 25.69
N GLU A 348 -4.59 -0.58 26.34
CA GLU A 348 -3.78 -1.05 27.47
C GLU A 348 -4.54 -0.83 28.78
N VAL A 349 -4.68 -1.88 29.59
CA VAL A 349 -5.54 -1.91 30.78
C VAL A 349 -4.80 -2.58 31.94
N SER A 350 -4.65 -1.88 33.06
CA SER A 350 -4.01 -2.46 34.26
C SER A 350 -4.96 -3.33 35.11
N GLY A 351 -6.27 -3.17 34.94
CA GLY A 351 -7.29 -3.98 35.62
C GLY A 351 -7.66 -5.25 34.85
N LEU A 352 -8.72 -5.92 35.30
CA LEU A 352 -9.25 -7.16 34.72
C LEU A 352 -10.53 -6.94 33.90
N THR A 353 -10.87 -5.69 33.65
CA THR A 353 -12.10 -5.30 32.96
C THR A 353 -11.89 -4.10 32.04
N LEU A 354 -12.58 -4.08 30.90
CA LEU A 354 -12.67 -2.93 30.01
C LEU A 354 -14.12 -2.71 29.60
N THR A 355 -14.70 -1.55 29.93
CA THR A 355 -15.94 -1.12 29.28
C THR A 355 -15.59 -0.65 27.89
N VAL A 356 -16.21 -1.27 26.87
CA VAL A 356 -15.92 -0.97 25.46
C VAL A 356 -16.05 0.54 25.21
N PRO A 357 -14.97 1.25 24.86
CA PRO A 357 -15.02 2.68 24.67
C PRO A 357 -15.76 3.07 23.39
N GLY A 358 -16.44 4.23 23.42
CA GLY A 358 -17.06 4.83 22.24
C GLY A 358 -18.42 4.25 21.85
N GLU A 359 -19.11 4.95 20.96
CA GLU A 359 -20.35 4.49 20.36
C GLU A 359 -20.01 3.60 19.16
N HIS A 360 -20.16 2.29 19.37
CA HIS A 360 -19.88 1.29 18.37
C HIS A 360 -21.17 0.56 18.02
N THR A 361 -21.39 0.30 16.74
CA THR A 361 -22.56 -0.46 16.27
C THR A 361 -22.14 -1.70 15.51
N GLY A 362 -23.00 -2.70 15.55
CA GLY A 362 -22.79 -3.99 14.90
C GLY A 362 -21.86 -4.92 15.66
N LYS A 363 -21.36 -5.92 14.95
CA LYS A 363 -20.59 -7.04 15.52
C LYS A 363 -19.12 -6.67 15.74
N TRP A 364 -18.61 -7.09 16.88
CA TRP A 364 -17.20 -6.93 17.27
C TRP A 364 -16.65 -8.25 17.80
N PHE A 365 -15.37 -8.46 17.55
CA PHE A 365 -14.58 -9.56 18.09
C PHE A 365 -13.57 -8.99 19.06
N TRP A 366 -13.27 -9.72 20.14
CA TRP A 366 -12.32 -9.26 21.14
C TRP A 366 -11.46 -10.39 21.68
N ARG A 367 -10.22 -10.03 22.04
CA ARG A 367 -9.25 -10.90 22.70
C ARG A 367 -8.39 -10.08 23.66
N VAL A 368 -7.78 -10.78 24.63
CA VAL A 368 -6.92 -10.17 25.65
C VAL A 368 -5.56 -10.84 25.60
N LEU A 369 -4.50 -10.03 25.63
CA LEU A 369 -3.12 -10.46 25.71
C LEU A 369 -2.53 -9.95 27.03
N PRO A 370 -1.88 -10.80 27.84
CA PRO A 370 -1.20 -10.36 29.04
C PRO A 370 0.16 -9.77 28.67
N VAL A 371 0.56 -8.70 29.35
CA VAL A 371 1.84 -8.04 29.13
C VAL A 371 2.65 -8.07 30.42
N ASP A 372 3.87 -8.59 30.36
CA ASP A 372 4.72 -8.74 31.54
C ASP A 372 5.40 -7.41 31.96
N LYS A 373 6.22 -7.46 33.01
CA LYS A 373 6.93 -6.29 33.53
C LYS A 373 7.98 -5.70 32.58
N ASP A 374 8.45 -6.50 31.63
CA ASP A 374 9.47 -6.21 30.63
C ASP A 374 8.84 -5.87 29.26
N ASP A 375 7.52 -5.67 29.25
CA ASP A 375 6.52 -5.50 28.18
C ASP A 375 6.38 -6.64 27.16
N PHE A 376 6.90 -7.84 27.42
CA PHE A 376 6.66 -8.98 26.54
C PHE A 376 5.16 -9.28 26.45
N ILE A 377 4.65 -9.40 25.22
CA ILE A 377 3.25 -9.69 24.96
C ILE A 377 3.05 -11.21 24.92
N GLY A 378 2.25 -11.73 25.84
CA GLY A 378 1.91 -13.14 25.94
C GLY A 378 0.99 -13.66 24.83
N PHE A 379 0.54 -14.90 25.02
CA PHE A 379 -0.41 -15.52 24.10
C PHE A 379 -1.78 -14.83 24.15
N PRO A 380 -2.45 -14.66 23.01
CA PRO A 380 -3.81 -14.14 23.00
C PRO A 380 -4.78 -15.13 23.62
N SER A 381 -5.79 -14.61 24.31
CA SER A 381 -6.96 -15.38 24.74
C SER A 381 -7.68 -16.02 23.55
N LYS A 382 -8.61 -16.94 23.84
CA LYS A 382 -9.65 -17.28 22.87
C LYS A 382 -10.40 -16.01 22.43
N ILE A 383 -10.92 -16.04 21.21
CA ILE A 383 -11.68 -14.92 20.66
C ILE A 383 -13.13 -15.06 21.09
N HIS A 384 -13.70 -13.98 21.60
CA HIS A 384 -15.12 -13.84 21.86
C HIS A 384 -15.71 -12.73 21.00
N ALA A 385 -17.03 -12.67 20.93
CA ALA A 385 -17.73 -11.66 20.15
C ALA A 385 -18.89 -11.07 20.95
N PHE A 386 -19.35 -9.90 20.52
CA PHE A 386 -20.59 -9.29 20.95
C PHE A 386 -21.15 -8.44 19.80
N GLU A 387 -22.42 -8.06 19.90
CA GLU A 387 -23.05 -7.14 18.96
C GLU A 387 -23.66 -5.97 19.70
N LEU A 388 -23.39 -4.75 19.24
CA LEU A 388 -24.03 -3.54 19.74
C LEU A 388 -25.15 -3.09 18.82
N ARG A 389 -26.36 -3.02 19.36
CA ARG A 389 -27.57 -2.49 18.71
C ARG A 389 -28.21 -1.49 19.67
N PRO A 390 -27.74 -0.24 19.66
CA PRO A 390 -28.25 0.81 20.54
C PRO A 390 -29.73 1.13 20.30
#